data_AF-A0A2S7WRI2-F1
#
_entry.id   AF-A0A2S7WRI2-F1
#
_cell.length_a   1.000
_cell.length_b   1.000
_cell.length_c   1.000
_cell.angle_alpha   90.00
_cell.angle_beta   90.00
_cell.angle_gamma   90.00
#
_symmetry.space_group_name_H-M   'P 1'
#
loop_
_entity.id
_entity.type
_entity.pdbx_description
1 polymer ?
#
loop_
_entity_poly.entity_id
_entity_poly.type
_entity_poly.pdbx_seq_one_letter_code
_entity_poly.pdbx_strand_id
1 'polypeptide(L)'
;MKLTKKMTTLFMVIALLLSSCGSKSERKKKVFQNNPNLFLISYDNGKEEILRKDSKGTYSFDNWNAFNVLNTELYQIEDLKFKTSKTRINNLERFVNNLRTTMPNWLSNINVIQDIEDVQEKYQKLLTEKNNSTKEVRDNWQALIAEFIQLRQSIETVVQTYTQGQ
;
A
#
# COMPACT_ATOMS: atom_id res chain seq x y z
N MET A 1 68.63 48.63 4.41
CA MET A 1 67.63 49.18 5.35
C MET A 1 66.46 49.74 4.55
N LYS A 2 65.31 49.04 4.53
CA LYS A 2 64.02 49.60 4.08
C LYS A 2 62.96 49.09 5.06
N LEU A 3 62.45 50.01 5.87
CA LEU A 3 61.33 49.83 6.78
C LEU A 3 60.04 50.21 6.04
N THR A 4 59.04 49.33 6.06
CA THR A 4 57.59 49.65 6.11
C THR A 4 56.87 48.38 6.56
N LYS A 5 56.57 48.24 7.86
CA LYS A 5 55.29 48.57 8.54
C LYS A 5 54.16 47.54 8.31
N LYS A 6 53.94 46.73 9.36
CA LYS A 6 52.68 46.33 10.03
C LYS A 6 51.41 46.11 9.17
N MET A 7 50.82 44.91 9.27
CA MET A 7 49.41 44.67 9.68
C MET A 7 49.20 43.15 9.79
N THR A 8 48.98 42.61 10.99
CA THR A 8 47.68 42.34 11.62
C THR A 8 46.97 41.11 11.02
N THR A 9 46.95 40.07 11.85
CA THR A 9 46.19 38.82 11.80
C THR A 9 44.74 38.98 11.34
N LEU A 10 44.23 38.09 10.47
CA LEU A 10 42.83 37.62 10.58
C LEU A 10 42.61 36.27 9.87
N PHE A 11 41.83 35.44 10.57
CA PHE A 11 41.36 34.10 10.26
C PHE A 11 40.75 33.91 8.86
N MET A 12 40.95 32.72 8.27
CA MET A 12 39.86 32.04 7.57
C MET A 12 40.02 30.51 7.63
N VAL A 13 39.78 29.94 8.82
CA VAL A 13 39.34 28.54 8.93
C VAL A 13 37.86 28.51 8.54
N ILE A 14 37.56 28.42 7.25
CA ILE A 14 36.24 27.99 6.76
C ILE A 14 36.47 27.16 5.50
N ALA A 15 36.84 25.90 5.70
CA ALA A 15 36.83 24.89 4.65
C ALA A 15 36.25 23.58 5.20
N LEU A 16 35.10 23.66 5.88
CA LEU A 16 34.36 22.49 6.37
C LEU A 16 32.84 22.74 6.33
N LEU A 17 32.30 23.27 5.24
CA LEU A 17 30.83 23.29 5.01
C LEU A 17 30.40 23.00 3.56
N LEU A 18 31.27 22.41 2.76
CA LEU A 18 30.88 21.82 1.47
C LEU A 18 31.04 20.30 1.63
N SER A 19 30.07 19.55 2.13
CA SER A 19 28.97 19.07 1.28
C SER A 19 28.06 18.16 2.13
N SER A 20 27.03 18.73 2.74
CA SER A 20 25.88 17.94 3.19
C SER A 20 24.59 18.67 2.83
N CYS A 21 24.46 18.98 1.55
CA CYS A 21 23.17 19.30 0.96
C CYS A 21 22.86 18.22 -0.06
N GLY A 22 22.69 16.98 0.44
CA GLY A 22 22.03 15.96 -0.37
C GLY A 22 20.67 16.52 -0.79
N SER A 23 20.39 16.46 -2.09
CA SER A 23 19.17 17.04 -2.64
C SER A 23 17.95 16.43 -1.94
N LYS A 24 16.83 17.16 -1.84
CA LYS A 24 15.59 16.64 -1.20
C LYS A 24 15.16 15.30 -1.82
N SER A 25 15.46 15.10 -3.11
CA SER A 25 15.25 13.86 -3.86
C SER A 25 16.13 12.71 -3.35
N GLU A 26 17.43 12.91 -3.18
CA GLU A 26 18.34 11.88 -2.65
C GLU A 26 18.01 11.49 -1.20
N ARG A 27 17.63 12.46 -0.37
CA ARG A 27 17.21 12.19 1.01
C ARG A 27 15.91 11.37 1.06
N LYS A 28 14.93 11.68 0.20
CA LYS A 28 13.72 10.87 0.07
C LYS A 28 14.06 9.42 -0.30
N LYS A 29 14.84 9.21 -1.37
CA LYS A 29 15.23 7.86 -1.81
C LYS A 29 15.90 7.05 -0.70
N LYS A 30 16.81 7.66 0.06
CA LYS A 30 17.48 7.00 1.21
C LYS A 30 16.52 6.60 2.35
N VAL A 31 15.47 7.39 2.61
CA VAL A 31 14.47 7.08 3.66
C VAL A 31 13.63 5.86 3.29
N PHE A 32 13.24 5.72 2.01
CA PHE A 32 12.49 4.56 1.53
C PHE A 32 13.37 3.30 1.44
N GLN A 33 14.65 3.43 1.07
CA GLN A 33 15.59 2.30 1.04
C GLN A 33 15.85 1.69 2.43
N ASN A 34 15.76 2.47 3.50
CA ASN A 34 16.06 2.01 4.86
C ASN A 34 14.83 1.47 5.62
N ASN A 35 13.63 1.51 5.03
CA ASN A 35 12.42 0.97 5.65
C ASN A 35 11.78 -0.09 4.73
N PRO A 36 11.86 -1.39 5.08
CA PRO A 36 11.37 -2.46 4.21
C PRO A 36 9.84 -2.46 4.03
N ASN A 37 9.11 -1.63 4.80
CA ASN A 37 7.66 -1.51 4.72
C ASN A 37 7.20 -0.24 4.00
N LEU A 38 8.11 0.57 3.43
CA LEU A 38 7.75 1.78 2.70
C LEU A 38 8.31 1.74 1.27
N PHE A 39 7.44 1.92 0.29
CA PHE A 39 7.80 1.85 -1.13
C PHE A 39 7.43 3.17 -1.79
N LEU A 40 8.37 3.76 -2.53
CA LEU A 40 8.10 4.93 -3.36
C LEU A 40 7.89 4.46 -4.80
N ILE A 41 6.65 4.53 -5.28
CA ILE A 41 6.30 4.26 -6.66
C ILE A 41 6.36 5.57 -7.43
N SER A 42 6.95 5.54 -8.62
CA SER A 42 6.96 6.66 -9.57
C SER A 42 6.26 6.24 -10.86
N TYR A 43 5.31 7.04 -11.30
CA TYR A 43 4.58 6.82 -12.55
C TYR A 43 5.23 7.57 -13.72
N ASP A 44 4.88 7.18 -14.95
CA ASP A 44 5.42 7.79 -16.19
C ASP A 44 5.19 9.31 -16.30
N ASN A 45 4.21 9.86 -15.57
CA ASN A 45 3.91 11.29 -15.54
C ASN A 45 4.65 12.07 -14.44
N GLY A 46 5.61 11.44 -13.75
CA GLY A 46 6.40 12.05 -12.68
C GLY A 46 5.65 12.21 -11.35
N LYS A 47 4.43 11.68 -11.21
CA LYS A 47 3.77 11.56 -9.90
C LYS A 47 4.42 10.43 -9.09
N GLU A 48 4.51 10.65 -7.78
CA GLU A 48 5.01 9.69 -6.81
C GLU A 48 3.87 9.27 -5.86
N GLU A 49 3.82 8.01 -5.46
CA GLU A 49 2.95 7.52 -4.38
C GLU A 49 3.75 6.70 -3.39
N ILE A 50 3.42 6.85 -2.10
CA ILE A 50 4.03 6.07 -1.04
C ILE A 50 3.09 4.91 -0.73
N LEU A 51 3.55 3.69 -0.96
CA LEU A 51 2.89 2.50 -0.44
C LEU A 51 3.51 2.07 0.87
N ARG A 52 2.69 1.41 1.69
CA ARG A 52 3.13 0.85 2.97
C ARG A 52 2.76 -0.61 3.02
N LYS A 53 3.55 -1.45 3.66
CA LYS A 53 3.09 -2.77 4.09
C LYS A 53 2.50 -2.69 5.50
N ASP A 54 1.35 -3.30 5.69
CA ASP A 54 0.71 -3.44 6.99
C ASP A 54 1.41 -4.51 7.85
N SER A 55 0.91 -4.72 9.08
CA SER A 55 1.46 -5.73 10.01
C SER A 55 1.36 -7.18 9.49
N LYS A 56 0.55 -7.45 8.46
CA LYS A 56 0.39 -8.75 7.81
C LYS A 56 1.21 -8.85 6.52
N GLY A 57 2.00 -7.82 6.18
CA GLY A 57 2.85 -7.79 5.00
C GLY A 57 2.12 -7.46 3.69
N THR A 58 0.86 -7.01 3.75
CA THR A 58 0.05 -6.63 2.59
C THR A 58 0.16 -5.12 2.33
N TYR A 59 0.10 -4.71 1.08
CA TYR A 59 0.13 -3.28 0.74
C TYR A 59 -1.09 -2.55 1.29
N SER A 60 -0.86 -1.31 1.71
CA SER A 60 -1.88 -0.33 2.08
C SER A 60 -1.64 0.94 1.27
N PHE A 61 -2.76 1.53 0.84
CA PHE A 61 -2.79 2.63 -0.13
C PHE A 61 -3.40 3.87 0.50
N ASP A 62 -2.77 5.03 0.33
CA ASP A 62 -3.34 6.28 0.87
C ASP A 62 -4.69 6.63 0.20
N ASN A 63 -4.86 6.29 -1.09
CA ASN A 63 -6.03 6.67 -1.88
C ASN A 63 -6.99 5.51 -2.20
N TRP A 64 -6.83 4.34 -1.57
CA TRP A 64 -7.71 3.18 -1.82
C TRP A 64 -8.28 2.59 -0.52
N ASN A 65 -9.08 3.41 0.18
CA ASN A 65 -9.64 3.02 1.47
C ASN A 65 -10.55 1.77 1.39
N ALA A 66 -11.26 1.57 0.27
CA ALA A 66 -12.09 0.38 0.06
C ALA A 66 -11.28 -0.91 0.21
N PHE A 67 -10.11 -0.98 -0.45
CA PHE A 67 -9.19 -2.10 -0.33
C PHE A 67 -8.63 -2.23 1.10
N ASN A 68 -8.12 -1.15 1.68
CA ASN A 68 -7.50 -1.20 3.02
C ASN A 68 -8.45 -1.73 4.10
N VAL A 69 -9.71 -1.27 4.09
CA VAL A 69 -10.70 -1.71 5.06
C VAL A 69 -11.06 -3.18 4.84
N LEU A 70 -11.33 -3.59 3.59
CA LEU A 70 -11.62 -5.00 3.31
C LEU A 70 -10.47 -5.91 3.69
N ASN A 71 -9.24 -5.53 3.36
CA ASN A 71 -8.04 -6.28 3.70
C ASN A 71 -7.97 -6.54 5.22
N THR A 72 -8.20 -5.49 6.01
CA THR A 72 -8.21 -5.57 7.48
C THR A 72 -9.36 -6.43 8.00
N GLU A 73 -10.59 -6.21 7.51
CA GLU A 73 -11.78 -6.94 7.94
C GLU A 73 -11.65 -8.43 7.65
N LEU A 74 -11.17 -8.80 6.47
CA LEU A 74 -11.03 -10.20 6.06
C LEU A 74 -9.98 -10.93 6.90
N TYR A 75 -8.85 -10.30 7.22
CA TYR A 75 -7.89 -10.87 8.17
C TYR A 75 -8.51 -11.11 9.55
N GLN A 76 -9.30 -10.15 10.06
CA GLN A 76 -9.97 -10.33 11.35
C GLN A 76 -11.00 -11.45 11.32
N ILE A 77 -11.70 -11.65 10.20
CA ILE A 77 -12.65 -12.75 10.02
C ILE A 77 -11.94 -14.11 10.01
N GLU A 78 -10.78 -14.21 9.36
CA GLU A 78 -9.91 -15.39 9.42
C GLU A 78 -9.45 -15.68 10.85
N ASP A 79 -8.96 -14.65 11.55
CA ASP A 79 -8.48 -14.76 12.95
C ASP A 79 -9.62 -15.21 13.89
N LEU A 80 -10.87 -14.83 13.61
CA LEU A 80 -12.07 -15.26 14.32
C LEU A 80 -12.59 -16.65 13.89
N LYS A 81 -11.89 -17.35 12.98
CA LYS A 81 -12.31 -18.66 12.43
C LYS A 81 -13.73 -18.59 11.85
N PHE A 82 -14.04 -17.50 11.15
CA PHE A 82 -15.34 -17.26 10.50
C PHE A 82 -16.53 -17.16 11.46
N LYS A 83 -16.30 -17.00 12.77
CA LYS A 83 -17.36 -16.71 13.75
C LYS A 83 -17.71 -15.23 13.67
N THR A 84 -18.64 -14.88 12.79
CA THR A 84 -18.99 -13.49 12.49
C THR A 84 -20.51 -13.28 12.42
N SER A 85 -20.94 -12.04 12.61
CA SER A 85 -22.34 -11.66 12.57
C SER A 85 -22.81 -11.34 11.15
N LYS A 86 -24.11 -11.50 10.89
CA LYS A 86 -24.73 -11.09 9.62
C LYS A 86 -24.58 -9.60 9.37
N THR A 87 -24.59 -8.79 10.43
CA THR A 87 -24.33 -7.33 10.35
C THR A 87 -22.94 -7.06 9.79
N ARG A 88 -21.93 -7.84 10.21
CA ARG A 88 -20.58 -7.66 9.71
C ARG A 88 -20.47 -7.99 8.21
N ILE A 89 -21.21 -9.00 7.72
CA ILE A 89 -21.34 -9.26 6.27
C ILE A 89 -21.87 -8.00 5.57
N ASN A 90 -23.02 -7.48 6.00
CA ASN A 90 -23.65 -6.30 5.37
C ASN A 90 -22.73 -5.08 5.35
N ASN A 91 -21.95 -4.87 6.42
CA ASN A 91 -21.07 -3.70 6.54
C ASN A 91 -19.93 -3.69 5.50
N LEU A 92 -19.62 -4.82 4.86
CA LEU A 92 -18.62 -4.88 3.79
C LEU A 92 -19.13 -4.31 2.47
N GLU A 93 -20.45 -4.22 2.26
CA GLU A 93 -21.07 -3.91 0.97
C GLU A 93 -20.51 -2.65 0.32
N ARG A 94 -20.46 -1.55 1.07
CA ARG A 94 -19.95 -0.27 0.56
C ARG A 94 -18.50 -0.36 0.11
N PHE A 95 -17.70 -1.20 0.74
CA PHE A 95 -16.28 -1.31 0.42
C PHE A 95 -16.08 -2.23 -0.79
N VAL A 96 -16.79 -3.36 -0.84
CA VAL A 96 -16.74 -4.29 -1.97
C VAL A 96 -17.22 -3.62 -3.26
N ASN A 97 -18.34 -2.89 -3.20
CA ASN A 97 -18.89 -2.19 -4.36
C ASN A 97 -17.97 -1.06 -4.86
N ASN A 98 -17.15 -0.48 -3.97
CA ASN A 98 -16.24 0.62 -4.32
C ASN A 98 -14.81 0.17 -4.65
N LEU A 99 -14.50 -1.14 -4.61
CA LEU A 99 -13.16 -1.64 -4.93
C LEU A 99 -12.68 -1.11 -6.29
N ARG A 100 -13.46 -1.35 -7.35
CA ARG A 100 -13.10 -0.94 -8.71
C ARG A 100 -13.10 0.57 -8.91
N THR A 101 -14.15 1.25 -8.44
CA THR A 101 -14.37 2.69 -8.72
C THR A 101 -13.38 3.60 -8.01
N THR A 102 -12.79 3.13 -6.90
CA THR A 102 -11.80 3.88 -6.12
C THR A 102 -10.38 3.33 -6.26
N MET A 103 -10.18 2.34 -7.14
CA MET A 103 -8.86 1.78 -7.41
C MET A 103 -7.95 2.83 -8.06
N PRO A 104 -6.68 2.94 -7.64
CA PRO A 104 -5.71 3.77 -8.33
C PRO A 104 -5.52 3.33 -9.78
N ASN A 105 -5.59 4.26 -10.73
CA ASN A 105 -5.56 3.94 -12.17
C ASN A 105 -4.32 3.13 -12.60
N TRP A 106 -3.19 3.30 -11.94
CA TRP A 106 -1.94 2.60 -12.26
C TRP A 106 -1.98 1.10 -11.89
N LEU A 107 -2.92 0.68 -11.03
CA LEU A 107 -3.21 -0.73 -10.73
C LEU A 107 -4.16 -1.38 -11.73
N SER A 108 -4.74 -0.60 -12.65
CA SER A 108 -5.74 -1.07 -13.60
C SER A 108 -5.13 -1.96 -14.68
N ASN A 109 -5.02 -3.26 -14.41
CA ASN A 109 -4.73 -4.29 -15.39
C ASN A 109 -5.84 -5.36 -15.41
N ILE A 110 -5.79 -6.27 -16.40
CA ILE A 110 -6.80 -7.32 -16.60
C ILE A 110 -6.95 -8.20 -15.36
N ASN A 111 -5.84 -8.62 -14.74
CA ASN A 111 -5.87 -9.52 -13.60
C ASN A 111 -6.48 -8.86 -12.35
N VAL A 112 -6.08 -7.64 -12.02
CA VAL A 112 -6.62 -6.90 -10.86
C VAL A 112 -8.11 -6.61 -11.06
N ILE A 113 -8.54 -6.26 -12.28
CA ILE A 113 -9.96 -6.06 -12.58
C ILE A 113 -10.75 -7.36 -12.40
N GLN A 114 -10.25 -8.47 -12.96
CA GLN A 114 -10.87 -9.78 -12.82
C GLN A 114 -10.98 -10.20 -11.36
N ASP A 115 -9.90 -10.09 -10.59
CA ASP A 115 -9.91 -10.47 -9.17
C ASP A 115 -10.87 -9.60 -8.33
N ILE A 116 -11.03 -8.31 -8.68
CA ILE A 116 -12.06 -7.46 -8.05
C ILE A 116 -13.46 -7.99 -8.38
N GLU A 117 -13.72 -8.37 -9.63
CA GLU A 117 -15.00 -8.92 -10.06
C GLU A 117 -15.30 -10.25 -9.34
N ASP A 118 -14.30 -11.12 -9.18
CA ASP A 118 -14.43 -12.39 -8.46
C ASP A 118 -14.72 -12.17 -6.96
N VAL A 119 -14.01 -11.22 -6.32
CA VAL A 119 -14.30 -10.79 -4.94
C VAL A 119 -15.74 -10.29 -4.81
N GLN A 120 -16.19 -9.46 -5.77
CA GLN A 120 -17.56 -8.94 -5.77
C GLN A 120 -18.58 -10.06 -5.92
N GLU A 121 -18.35 -11.04 -6.80
CA GLU A 121 -19.21 -12.20 -6.99
C GLU A 121 -19.33 -13.03 -5.70
N LYS A 122 -18.20 -13.41 -5.09
CA LYS A 122 -18.23 -14.23 -3.86
C LYS A 122 -18.85 -13.48 -2.69
N TYR A 123 -18.66 -12.17 -2.61
CA TYR A 123 -19.34 -11.36 -1.62
C TYR A 123 -20.86 -11.34 -1.82
N GLN A 124 -21.34 -11.20 -3.07
CA GLN A 124 -22.77 -11.25 -3.36
C GLN A 124 -23.40 -12.60 -2.99
N LYS A 125 -22.68 -13.69 -3.26
CA LYS A 125 -23.09 -15.02 -2.80
C LYS A 125 -23.19 -15.08 -1.26
N LEU A 126 -22.14 -14.66 -0.56
CA LEU A 126 -22.14 -14.60 0.91
C LEU A 126 -23.28 -13.74 1.47
N LEU A 127 -23.56 -12.60 0.86
CA LEU A 127 -24.62 -11.68 1.26
C LEU A 127 -26.01 -12.30 1.08
N THR A 128 -26.23 -13.01 -0.02
CA THR A 128 -27.49 -13.67 -0.36
C THR A 128 -27.73 -14.89 0.54
N GLU A 129 -26.68 -15.67 0.80
CA GLU A 129 -26.73 -16.93 1.55
C GLU A 129 -26.43 -16.75 3.04
N LYS A 130 -26.38 -15.51 3.57
CA LYS A 130 -26.04 -15.22 4.99
C LYS A 130 -27.00 -15.83 6.03
N ASN A 131 -28.15 -16.33 5.59
CA ASN A 131 -29.16 -16.99 6.42
C ASN A 131 -29.12 -18.52 6.34
N ASN A 132 -28.22 -19.09 5.53
CA ASN A 132 -28.03 -20.52 5.40
C ASN A 132 -27.36 -21.13 6.64
N SER A 133 -27.04 -22.42 6.60
CA SER A 133 -26.39 -23.09 7.73
C SER A 133 -25.04 -22.43 8.07
N THR A 134 -24.62 -22.55 9.33
CA THR A 134 -23.31 -22.02 9.77
C THR A 134 -22.15 -22.59 8.94
N LYS A 135 -22.28 -23.84 8.47
CA LYS A 135 -21.28 -24.44 7.57
C LYS A 135 -21.25 -23.73 6.22
N GLU A 136 -22.38 -23.53 5.58
CA GLU A 136 -22.45 -22.86 4.26
C GLU A 136 -21.96 -21.41 4.34
N VAL A 137 -22.34 -20.67 5.38
CA VAL A 137 -21.84 -19.30 5.57
C VAL A 137 -20.31 -19.29 5.77
N ARG A 138 -19.75 -20.27 6.50
CA ARG A 138 -18.30 -20.42 6.64
C ARG A 138 -17.63 -20.72 5.29
N ASP A 139 -18.17 -21.66 4.53
CA ASP A 139 -17.62 -22.04 3.23
C ASP A 139 -17.65 -20.83 2.26
N ASN A 140 -18.70 -20.01 2.30
CA ASN A 140 -18.79 -18.77 1.51
C ASN A 140 -17.78 -17.70 1.97
N TRP A 141 -17.50 -17.58 3.27
CA TRP A 141 -16.42 -16.72 3.74
C TRP A 141 -15.05 -17.17 3.24
N GLN A 142 -14.79 -18.48 3.27
CA GLN A 142 -13.54 -19.05 2.76
C GLN A 142 -13.37 -18.77 1.27
N ALA A 143 -14.43 -18.90 0.48
CA ALA A 143 -14.41 -18.55 -0.93
C ALA A 143 -14.11 -17.06 -1.15
N LEU A 144 -14.78 -16.14 -0.45
CA LEU A 144 -14.52 -14.71 -0.55
C LEU A 144 -13.06 -14.36 -0.20
N ILE A 145 -12.53 -14.95 0.86
CA ILE A 145 -11.15 -14.72 1.28
C ILE A 145 -10.15 -15.28 0.28
N ALA A 146 -10.44 -16.43 -0.34
CA ALA A 146 -9.59 -17.01 -1.38
C ALA A 146 -9.45 -16.07 -2.58
N GLU A 147 -10.55 -15.49 -3.08
CA GLU A 147 -10.48 -14.51 -4.17
C GLU A 147 -9.77 -13.22 -3.74
N PHE A 148 -9.97 -12.78 -2.50
CA PHE A 148 -9.27 -11.59 -2.00
C PHE A 148 -7.75 -11.84 -1.86
N ILE A 149 -7.32 -13.08 -1.61
CA ILE A 149 -5.90 -13.47 -1.68
C ILE A 149 -5.38 -13.37 -3.11
N GLN A 150 -6.15 -13.79 -4.12
CA GLN A 150 -5.77 -13.60 -5.53
C GLN A 150 -5.61 -12.10 -5.84
N LEU A 151 -6.57 -11.27 -5.43
CA LEU A 151 -6.48 -9.81 -5.58
C LEU A 151 -5.19 -9.24 -4.96
N ARG A 152 -4.82 -9.66 -3.74
CA ARG A 152 -3.56 -9.26 -3.09
C ARG A 152 -2.34 -9.67 -3.93
N GLN A 153 -2.36 -10.87 -4.53
CA GLN A 153 -1.26 -11.39 -5.36
C GLN A 153 -1.12 -10.63 -6.69
N SER A 154 -2.24 -10.32 -7.36
CA SER A 154 -2.23 -9.51 -8.57
C SER A 154 -1.75 -8.09 -8.29
N ILE A 155 -2.18 -7.47 -7.19
CA ILE A 155 -1.68 -6.17 -6.74
C ILE A 155 -0.18 -6.23 -6.47
N GLU A 156 0.30 -7.25 -5.75
CA GLU A 156 1.73 -7.42 -5.47
C GLU A 156 2.54 -7.55 -6.77
N THR A 157 2.03 -8.32 -7.73
CA THR A 157 2.64 -8.46 -9.06
C THR A 157 2.77 -7.11 -9.76
N VAL A 158 1.72 -6.27 -9.74
CA VAL A 158 1.76 -4.93 -10.33
C VAL A 158 2.73 -4.01 -9.59
N VAL A 159 2.69 -3.98 -8.25
CA VAL A 159 3.62 -3.16 -7.45
C VAL A 159 5.08 -3.52 -7.73
N GLN A 160 5.36 -4.81 -7.91
CA GLN A 160 6.70 -5.28 -8.26
C GLN A 160 7.20 -4.72 -9.59
N THR A 161 6.33 -4.45 -10.58
CA THR A 161 6.78 -3.85 -11.85
C THR A 161 7.30 -2.42 -11.70
N TYR A 162 6.93 -1.71 -10.61
CA TYR A 162 7.41 -0.35 -10.33
C TYR A 162 8.55 -0.30 -9.29
N THR A 163 8.75 -1.38 -8.56
CA THR A 163 9.74 -1.46 -7.47
C THR A 163 10.95 -2.32 -7.84
N GLN A 164 10.86 -3.15 -8.88
CA GLN A 164 12.01 -3.84 -9.47
C GLN A 164 13.00 -2.81 -10.05
N GLY A 165 14.14 -2.64 -9.38
CA GLY A 165 15.19 -1.67 -9.73
C GLY A 165 15.54 -0.67 -8.63
N GLN A 166 14.89 -0.75 -7.45
CA GLN A 166 15.31 -0.04 -6.23
C GLN A 166 16.21 -0.87 -5.32
#